data_AF-A0A1G2ZYQ4-F1
#
_entry.id   AF-A0A1G2ZYQ4-F1
#
_cell.length_a   1.000
_cell.length_b   1.000
_cell.length_c   1.000
_cell.angle_alpha   90.00
_cell.angle_beta   90.00
_cell.angle_gamma   90.00
#
_symmetry.space_group_name_H-M   'P 1'
#
loop_
_entity.id
_entity.type
_entity.pdbx_description
1 polymer ?
#
loop_
_entity_poly.entity_id
_entity_poly.type
_entity_poly.pdbx_seq_one_letter_code
_entity_poly.pdbx_strand_id
1 'polypeptide(L)' 'MPSLVIKHLPEEIHRLLKENAAQHHRSMTQEAIVTLENALRKIRPIPDIQPYRGKVPLTDDILREAKNWGRA' A
#
# COMPACT_ATOMS: atom_id res chain seq x y z
N MET A 1 1.21 24.76 3.47
CA MET A 1 0.57 23.55 2.92
C MET A 1 -0.93 23.76 2.97
N PRO A 2 -1.69 23.49 1.90
CA PRO A 2 -3.15 23.58 1.94
C PRO A 2 -3.70 22.58 2.95
N SER A 3 -4.73 22.97 3.71
CA SER A 3 -5.48 22.10 4.62
C SER A 3 -6.90 21.91 4.11
N LEU A 4 -7.46 20.73 4.34
CA LEU A 4 -8.84 20.38 4.00
C LEU A 4 -9.58 20.01 5.29
N VAL A 5 -10.71 20.67 5.52
CA VAL A 5 -11.61 20.36 6.63
C VAL A 5 -12.94 19.92 6.05
N ILE A 6 -13.34 18.67 6.32
CA ILE A 6 -14.64 18.15 5.92
C ILE A 6 -15.58 18.33 7.10
N LYS A 7 -16.50 19.30 7.00
CA LYS A 7 -17.55 19.49 7.99
C LYS A 7 -18.68 18.48 7.77
N HIS A 8 -19.30 18.04 8.86
CA HIS A 8 -20.43 17.09 8.83
C HIS A 8 -20.11 15.80 8.07
N LEU A 9 -18.92 15.23 8.29
CA LEU A 9 -18.57 13.93 7.74
C LEU A 9 -19.54 12.87 8.33
N PRO A 10 -20.20 12.05 7.49
CA PRO A 10 -21.07 11.00 8.00
C PRO A 10 -20.31 10.06 8.94
N GLU A 11 -20.93 9.70 10.06
CA GLU A 11 -20.27 8.92 11.12
C GLU A 11 -19.76 7.56 10.60
N GLU A 12 -20.52 6.94 9.69
CA GLU A 12 -20.13 5.69 9.04
C GLU A 12 -18.82 5.83 8.26
N ILE A 13 -18.64 6.94 7.55
CA ILE A 13 -17.42 7.19 6.78
C ILE A 13 -16.24 7.50 7.71
N HIS A 14 -16.49 8.27 8.77
CA HIS A 14 -15.47 8.54 9.79
C HIS A 14 -14.98 7.23 10.43
N ARG A 15 -15.90 6.33 10.76
CA ARG A 15 -15.59 5.00 11.31
C ARG A 15 -14.79 4.15 10.32
N LEU A 16 -15.22 4.06 9.06
CA LEU A 16 -14.48 3.30 8.03
C LEU A 16 -13.06 3.84 7.81
N LEU A 17 -12.88 5.16 7.78
CA LEU A 17 -11.56 5.78 7.68
C LEU A 17 -10.66 5.40 8.87
N LYS A 18 -11.22 5.36 10.07
CA LYS A 18 -10.48 4.98 11.28
C LYS A 18 -10.06 3.49 11.26
N GLU A 19 -10.95 2.61 10.82
CA GLU A 19 -10.67 1.18 10.66
C GLU A 19 -9.58 0.94 9.61
N ASN A 20 -9.70 1.56 8.43
CA ASN A 20 -8.71 1.45 7.36
C ASN A 20 -7.34 2.02 7.78
N ALA A 21 -7.32 3.15 8.48
CA ALA A 21 -6.09 3.74 8.98
C ALA A 21 -5.35 2.79 9.94
N ALA A 22 -6.09 2.09 10.81
CA ALA A 22 -5.51 1.08 11.70
C ALA A 22 -4.94 -0.12 10.93
N GLN A 23 -5.67 -0.62 9.92
CA GLN A 23 -5.24 -1.74 9.07
C GLN A 23 -3.98 -1.41 8.25
N HIS A 24 -3.89 -0.19 7.73
CA HIS A 24 -2.75 0.25 6.92
C HIS A 24 -1.58 0.81 7.76
N HIS A 25 -1.68 0.79 9.09
CA HIS A 25 -0.71 1.38 10.00
C HIS A 25 -0.41 2.86 9.70
N ARG A 26 -1.46 3.64 9.41
CA ARG A 26 -1.39 5.06 9.07
C ARG A 26 -2.18 5.92 10.04
N SER A 27 -1.87 7.22 10.07
CA SER A 27 -2.77 8.19 10.72
C SER A 27 -4.06 8.35 9.91
N MET A 28 -5.15 8.75 10.56
CA MET A 28 -6.44 9.00 9.90
C MET A 28 -6.33 10.07 8.80
N THR A 29 -5.56 11.14 9.04
CA THR A 29 -5.30 12.19 8.04
C THR A 29 -4.58 11.63 6.83
N GLN A 30 -3.55 10.80 7.03
CA GLN A 30 -2.81 10.19 5.93
C GLN A 30 -3.68 9.21 5.14
N GLU A 31 -4.54 8.44 5.82
CA GLU A 31 -5.48 7.55 5.14
C GLU A 31 -6.51 8.31 4.29
N ALA A 32 -7.02 9.44 4.80
CA ALA A 32 -7.90 10.32 4.04
C ALA A 32 -7.20 10.89 2.79
N ILE A 33 -5.93 11.31 2.91
CA ILE A 33 -5.14 11.80 1.78
C ILE A 33 -4.95 10.69 0.73
N VAL A 34 -4.51 9.50 1.13
CA VAL A 34 -4.29 8.39 0.19
C VAL A 34 -5.60 7.95 -0.48
N THR A 35 -6.71 7.94 0.26
CA THR A 35 -8.03 7.65 -0.30
C THR A 35 -8.42 8.65 -1.37
N LEU A 36 -8.23 9.95 -1.12
CA LEU A 36 -8.49 11.02 -2.10
C LEU A 36 -7.56 10.92 -3.31
N GLU A 37 -6.27 10.67 -3.09
CA GLU A 37 -5.29 10.51 -4.18
C GLU A 37 -5.64 9.34 -5.10
N ASN A 38 -5.98 8.18 -4.52
CA ASN A 38 -6.37 6.99 -5.29
C ASN A 38 -7.63 7.25 -6.12
N ALA A 39 -8.64 7.91 -5.52
CA ALA A 39 -9.89 8.25 -6.21
C ALA A 39 -9.66 9.24 -7.37
N LEU A 40 -8.88 10.30 -7.14
CA LEU A 40 -8.61 11.34 -8.15
C LEU A 40 -7.71 10.84 -9.27
N ARG A 41 -6.69 10.03 -8.95
CA ARG A 41 -5.75 9.47 -9.94
C ARG A 41 -6.28 8.22 -10.64
N LYS A 42 -7.44 7.70 -10.22
CA LYS A 42 -8.01 6.42 -10.69
C LYS A 42 -6.98 5.29 -10.59
N ILE A 43 -6.15 5.31 -9.53
CA ILE A 43 -5.17 4.26 -9.30
C ILE A 43 -5.95 2.99 -9.02
N ARG A 44 -5.75 1.96 -9.84
CA ARG A 44 -6.33 0.66 -9.55
C ARG A 44 -5.59 0.10 -8.33
N PRO A 45 -6.31 -0.39 -7.31
CA PRO A 45 -5.66 -1.07 -6.22
C PRO A 45 -4.81 -2.20 -6.80
N ILE A 46 -3.57 -2.31 -6.33
CA ILE A 46 -2.77 -3.51 -6.59
C ILE A 46 -3.56 -4.65 -5.93
N PRO A 47 -3.91 -5.70 -6.68
CA PRO A 47 -4.63 -6.82 -6.09
C PRO A 47 -3.85 -7.36 -4.91
N ASP A 48 -4.56 -7.87 -3.90
CA ASP A 48 -3.92 -8.53 -2.77
C ASP A 48 -3.12 -9.72 -3.30
N ILE A 49 -1.80 -9.57 -3.35
CA ILE A 49 -0.90 -10.59 -3.87
C ILE A 49 -0.57 -11.53 -2.73
N GLN A 50 -0.99 -12.79 -2.88
CA GLN A 50 -0.53 -13.81 -1.96
C GLN A 50 1.00 -13.91 -2.06
N PRO A 51 1.73 -13.88 -0.93
CA PRO A 51 3.17 -14.04 -0.95
C PRO A 51 3.54 -15.32 -1.70
N TYR A 52 4.30 -15.19 -2.78
CA TYR A 52 4.74 -16.35 -3.55
C TYR A 52 5.72 -17.17 -2.71
N ARG A 53 5.27 -18.34 -2.25
CA ARG A 53 6.12 -19.34 -1.63
C ARG A 53 6.74 -20.19 -2.74
N GLY A 54 7.96 -19.85 -3.12
CA GLY A 54 8.74 -20.64 -4.06
C GLY A 54 8.96 -22.07 -3.57
N LYS A 55 9.08 -23.02 -4.51
CA LYS A 55 9.37 -24.44 -4.21
C LYS A 55 10.81 -24.66 -3.72
N VAL A 56 11.70 -23.71 -3.99
CA VAL A 56 13.13 -23.77 -3.67
C VAL A 56 13.45 -22.57 -2.76
N PRO A 57 14.23 -22.75 -1.68
CA PRO A 57 14.67 -21.63 -0.86
C PRO A 57 15.52 -20.66 -1.69
N LEU A 58 15.28 -19.36 -1.52
CA LEU A 58 16.12 -18.33 -2.12
C LEU A 58 17.43 -18.25 -1.34
N THR A 59 18.46 -18.94 -1.82
CA THR A 59 19.78 -19.01 -1.18
C THR A 59 20.73 -17.92 -1.70
N ASP A 60 21.78 -17.62 -0.93
CA ASP A 60 22.81 -16.66 -1.31
C ASP A 60 23.55 -17.05 -2.60
N ASP A 61 23.69 -18.34 -2.88
CA ASP A 61 24.32 -18.83 -4.11
C ASP A 61 23.48 -18.48 -5.34
N ILE A 62 22.14 -18.66 -5.27
CA ILE A 62 21.21 -18.27 -6.33
C ILE A 62 21.30 -16.75 -6.58
N LEU A 63 21.38 -15.95 -5.51
CA LEU A 63 21.52 -14.50 -5.64
C LEU A 63 22.86 -14.09 -6.27
N ARG A 64 23.94 -14.81 -5.95
CA ARG A 64 25.28 -14.54 -6.48
C ARG A 64 25.38 -14.88 -7.96
N GLU A 65 24.83 -16.02 -8.36
CA GLU A 65 24.76 -16.45 -9.76
C GLU A 65 23.95 -15.45 -10.59
N ALA A 66 22.77 -15.07 -10.12
CA ALA A 66 21.91 -14.09 -10.80
C ALA A 66 22.60 -12.72 -10.97
N LYS A 67 23.36 -12.24 -9.98
CA LYS A 67 24.12 -10.97 -10.09
C LYS A 67 25.23 -11.02 -11.13
N ASN A 68 25.82 -12.19 -11.34
CA ASN A 68 26.93 -12.39 -12.28
C ASN A 68 26.44 -12.81 -13.67
N TRP A 69 25.17 -13.19 -13.80
CA TRP A 69 24.57 -13.56 -15.07
C TRP A 69 24.62 -12.40 -16.07
N GLY A 70 25.12 -12.68 -17.28
CA GLY A 70 25.24 -11.69 -18.36
C GLY A 70 26.43 -10.73 -18.25
N ARG A 71 27.32 -10.90 -17.27
CA ARG A 71 28.62 -10.21 -17.24
C ARG A 71 29.67 -11.04 -17.99
N ALA A 72 29.54 -11.08 -19.32
CA ALA A 72 30.55 -11.58 -20.24
C ALA A 72 31.02 -10.44 -21.14
#